data_AF-A0A7Z0T9D7-F1
#
_entry.id   AF-A0A7Z0T9D7-F1
#
_cell.length_a   1.000
_cell.length_b   1.000
_cell.length_c   1.000
_cell.angle_alpha   90.00
_cell.angle_beta   90.00
_cell.angle_gamma   90.00
#
_symmetry.space_group_name_H-M   'P 1'
#
loop_
_entity.id
_entity.type
_entity.pdbx_description
1 polymer ?
#
loop_
_entity_poly.entity_id
_entity_poly.type
_entity_poly.pdbx_seq_one_letter_code
_entity_poly.pdbx_strand_id
1 'polypeptide(L)'
;MKEDLLVPAIVALVVGLIAAVVSLVVSILAKDQKTSEFRQAWIDALRNDVSQLIAQLGIKMTTTEIIQSKSTEQVDEYLLAHQEDYVEIAMLISRIRLRLNPDEHEKLSHLLISMDNFNDKGMGARIETISVEAQQILKTEWDRVKVGEPSFVWLKRISKAGFFSVLAIGVGVCAAVVSDQIGTYWSR
;
A
#
# COMPACT_ATOMS: atom_id res chain seq x y z
N MET A 1 41.20 -8.89 -40.10
CA MET A 1 41.74 -9.09 -38.73
C MET A 1 41.31 -8.03 -37.71
N LYS A 2 41.52 -6.71 -37.91
CA LYS A 2 41.03 -5.70 -36.94
C LYS A 2 39.50 -5.53 -36.97
N GLU A 3 38.88 -5.63 -38.15
CA GLU A 3 37.42 -5.52 -38.30
C GLU A 3 36.67 -6.73 -37.74
N ASP A 4 37.25 -7.93 -37.84
CA ASP A 4 36.66 -9.19 -37.31
C ASP A 4 36.56 -9.22 -35.78
N LEU A 5 37.38 -8.42 -35.07
CA LEU A 5 37.35 -8.32 -33.60
C LEU A 5 36.44 -7.18 -33.09
N LEU A 6 36.16 -6.18 -33.93
CA LEU A 6 35.35 -5.02 -33.55
C LEU A 6 33.88 -5.39 -33.38
N VAL A 7 33.33 -6.22 -34.28
CA VAL A 7 31.92 -6.63 -34.22
C VAL A 7 31.62 -7.42 -32.93
N PRO A 8 32.39 -8.46 -32.54
CA PRO A 8 32.18 -9.14 -31.26
C PRO A 8 32.33 -8.22 -30.04
N ALA A 9 33.28 -7.27 -30.07
CA ALA A 9 33.49 -6.33 -28.96
C ALA A 9 32.29 -5.37 -28.77
N ILE A 10 31.75 -4.84 -29.87
CA ILE A 10 30.55 -3.99 -29.84
C ILE A 10 29.35 -4.80 -29.35
N VAL A 11 29.18 -6.04 -29.83
CA VAL A 11 28.10 -6.94 -29.37
C VAL A 11 28.21 -7.19 -27.87
N ALA A 12 29.39 -7.55 -27.36
CA ALA A 12 29.61 -7.79 -25.94
C ALA A 12 29.30 -6.55 -25.08
N LEU A 13 29.70 -5.37 -25.54
CA LEU A 13 29.42 -4.10 -24.86
C LEU A 13 27.91 -3.81 -24.82
N VAL A 14 27.20 -4.01 -25.94
CA VAL A 14 25.75 -3.82 -26.02
C VAL A 14 25.02 -4.81 -25.12
N VAL A 15 25.40 -6.08 -25.16
CA VAL A 15 24.83 -7.13 -24.29
C VAL A 15 25.05 -6.80 -22.82
N GLY A 16 26.26 -6.37 -22.44
CA GLY A 16 26.58 -5.94 -21.08
C GLY A 16 25.73 -4.75 -20.62
N LEU A 17 25.53 -3.76 -21.49
CA LEU A 17 24.69 -2.61 -21.19
C LEU A 17 23.22 -3.00 -20.99
N ILE A 18 22.68 -3.88 -21.85
CA ILE A 18 21.32 -4.42 -21.72
C ILE A 18 21.19 -5.16 -20.39
N ALA A 19 22.14 -6.04 -20.07
CA ALA A 19 22.13 -6.79 -18.82
C ALA A 19 22.13 -5.86 -17.59
N ALA A 20 22.94 -4.79 -17.61
CA ALA A 20 22.96 -3.79 -16.54
C ALA A 20 21.62 -3.05 -16.39
N VAL A 21 20.99 -2.64 -17.50
CA VAL A 21 19.66 -2.01 -17.47
C VAL A 21 18.60 -2.97 -16.93
N VAL A 22 18.58 -4.22 -17.41
CA VAL A 22 17.64 -5.24 -16.93
C VAL A 22 17.82 -5.48 -15.43
N SER A 23 19.07 -5.61 -14.96
CA SER A 23 19.37 -5.78 -13.54
C SER A 23 18.83 -4.61 -12.70
N LEU A 24 19.07 -3.37 -13.14
CA LEU A 24 18.56 -2.18 -12.46
C LEU A 24 17.03 -2.16 -12.40
N VAL A 25 16.36 -2.50 -13.50
CA VAL A 25 14.89 -2.57 -13.57
C VAL A 25 14.35 -3.61 -12.60
N VAL A 26 14.94 -4.81 -12.58
CA VAL A 26 14.54 -5.89 -11.65
C VAL A 26 14.73 -5.45 -10.20
N SER A 27 15.84 -4.78 -9.87
CA SER A 27 16.09 -4.28 -8.51
C SER A 27 15.07 -3.24 -8.06
N ILE A 28 14.70 -2.30 -8.93
CA ILE A 28 13.67 -1.29 -8.64
C ILE A 28 12.32 -1.96 -8.42
N LEU A 29 11.93 -2.87 -9.30
CA LEU A 29 10.65 -3.60 -9.18
C LEU A 29 10.60 -4.44 -7.90
N ALA A 30 11.68 -5.12 -7.54
CA ALA A 30 11.74 -5.91 -6.31
C ALA A 30 11.58 -5.04 -5.06
N LYS A 31 12.22 -3.86 -5.04
CA LYS A 31 12.06 -2.89 -3.95
C LYS A 31 10.61 -2.40 -3.86
N ASP A 32 10.04 -1.93 -4.98
CA ASP A 32 8.69 -1.34 -5.00
C ASP A 32 7.60 -2.38 -4.67
N GLN A 33 7.79 -3.62 -5.11
CA GLN A 33 6.94 -4.75 -4.72
C GLN A 33 6.98 -4.97 -3.21
N LYS A 34 8.18 -4.98 -2.59
CA LYS A 34 8.32 -5.13 -1.14
C LYS A 34 7.71 -3.97 -0.37
N THR A 35 7.87 -2.73 -0.83
CA THR A 35 7.20 -1.58 -0.22
C THR A 35 5.68 -1.72 -0.28
N SER A 36 5.13 -2.17 -1.41
CA SER A 36 3.69 -2.42 -1.56
C SER A 36 3.18 -3.52 -0.64
N GLU A 37 3.93 -4.63 -0.50
CA GLU A 37 3.63 -5.72 0.44
C GLU A 37 3.61 -5.24 1.89
N PHE A 38 4.59 -4.42 2.31
CA PHE A 38 4.59 -3.86 3.66
C PHE A 38 3.42 -2.91 3.91
N ARG A 39 3.04 -2.11 2.91
CA ARG A 39 1.86 -1.23 3.02
C ARG A 39 0.57 -2.03 3.13
N GLN A 40 0.41 -3.10 2.33
CA GLN A 40 -0.74 -4.00 2.43
C GLN A 40 -0.79 -4.69 3.80
N ALA A 41 0.33 -5.20 4.30
CA ALA A 41 0.39 -5.80 5.63
C ALA A 41 0.02 -4.81 6.75
N TRP A 42 0.44 -3.55 6.62
CA TRP A 42 0.01 -2.48 7.54
C TRP A 42 -1.50 -2.21 7.45
N ILE A 43 -2.07 -2.12 6.24
CA ILE A 43 -3.52 -1.93 6.01
C ILE A 43 -4.32 -3.08 6.63
N ASP A 44 -3.91 -4.32 6.37
CA ASP A 44 -4.62 -5.51 6.85
C ASP A 44 -4.53 -5.62 8.38
N ALA A 45 -3.38 -5.32 8.97
CA ALA A 45 -3.22 -5.29 10.42
C ALA A 45 -4.10 -4.19 11.07
N LEU A 46 -4.15 -3.00 10.47
CA LEU A 46 -5.00 -1.91 10.95
C LEU A 46 -6.48 -2.29 10.84
N ARG A 47 -6.90 -2.85 9.70
CA ARG A 47 -8.29 -3.31 9.48
C ARG A 47 -8.68 -4.35 10.53
N ASN A 48 -7.81 -5.32 10.80
CA ASN A 48 -8.04 -6.37 11.78
C ASN A 48 -8.19 -5.79 13.20
N ASP A 49 -7.24 -4.98 13.64
CA ASP A 49 -7.27 -4.39 14.98
C ASP A 49 -8.48 -3.47 15.18
N VAL A 50 -8.85 -2.66 14.18
CA VAL A 50 -10.06 -1.83 14.24
C VAL A 50 -11.32 -2.70 14.32
N SER A 51 -11.41 -3.78 13.54
CA SER A 51 -12.58 -4.67 13.57
C SER A 51 -12.75 -5.36 14.93
N GLN A 52 -11.64 -5.80 15.54
CA GLN A 52 -11.64 -6.39 16.87
C GLN A 52 -12.05 -5.37 17.93
N LEU A 53 -11.51 -4.15 17.86
CA LEU A 53 -11.88 -3.07 18.77
C LEU A 53 -13.37 -2.76 18.69
N ILE A 54 -13.91 -2.60 17.47
CA ILE A 54 -15.34 -2.33 17.25
C ILE A 54 -16.19 -3.47 17.83
N ALA A 55 -15.81 -4.74 17.61
CA ALA A 55 -16.53 -5.89 18.14
C ALA A 55 -16.54 -5.90 19.68
N GLN A 56 -15.39 -5.69 20.31
CA GLN A 56 -15.29 -5.66 21.78
C GLN A 56 -16.07 -4.51 22.39
N LEU A 57 -16.01 -3.32 21.79
CA LEU A 57 -16.81 -2.17 22.24
C LEU A 57 -18.31 -2.42 22.08
N GLY A 58 -18.73 -3.08 21.00
CA GLY A 58 -20.14 -3.44 20.76
C GLY A 58 -20.68 -4.47 21.77
N ILE A 59 -19.91 -5.51 22.07
CA ILE A 59 -20.25 -6.48 23.12
C ILE A 59 -20.37 -5.77 24.47
N LYS A 60 -19.38 -4.94 24.81
CA LYS A 60 -19.35 -4.20 26.08
C LYS A 60 -20.54 -3.27 26.24
N MET A 61 -20.95 -2.56 25.19
CA MET A 61 -22.17 -1.73 25.20
C MET A 61 -23.40 -2.58 25.57
N THR A 62 -23.56 -3.74 24.91
CA THR A 62 -24.69 -4.65 25.16
C THR A 62 -24.68 -5.19 26.59
N THR A 63 -23.50 -5.58 27.10
CA THR A 63 -23.39 -6.17 28.43
C THR A 63 -23.52 -5.14 29.55
N THR A 64 -23.09 -3.91 29.31
CA THR A 64 -23.21 -2.82 30.28
C THR A 64 -24.68 -2.47 30.54
N GLU A 65 -25.54 -2.47 29.52
CA GLU A 65 -26.99 -2.27 29.68
C GLU A 65 -27.63 -3.34 30.58
N ILE A 66 -27.15 -4.60 30.49
CA ILE A 66 -27.64 -5.71 31.31
C ILE A 66 -27.18 -5.56 32.76
N ILE A 67 -25.94 -5.13 32.98
CA ILE A 67 -25.28 -5.09 34.29
C ILE A 67 -25.65 -3.85 35.10
N GLN A 68 -25.97 -2.73 34.45
CA GLN A 68 -26.43 -1.52 35.15
C GLN A 68 -27.73 -1.74 35.96
N SER A 69 -28.46 -2.82 35.71
CA SER A 69 -29.63 -3.24 36.48
C SER A 69 -29.32 -4.12 37.71
N LYS A 70 -28.04 -4.41 37.97
CA LYS A 70 -27.55 -5.32 39.02
C LYS A 70 -27.03 -4.56 40.25
N SER A 71 -26.85 -5.27 41.37
CA SER A 71 -26.25 -4.68 42.57
C SER A 71 -24.76 -4.40 42.38
N THR A 72 -24.20 -3.45 43.14
CA THR A 72 -22.77 -3.07 43.05
C THR A 72 -21.82 -4.27 43.16
N GLU A 73 -22.08 -5.21 44.07
CA GLU A 73 -21.26 -6.42 44.23
C GLU A 73 -21.26 -7.31 42.98
N GLN A 74 -22.38 -7.40 42.26
CA GLN A 74 -22.48 -8.16 41.01
C GLN A 74 -21.75 -7.45 39.86
N VAL A 75 -21.73 -6.12 39.87
CA VAL A 75 -20.93 -5.33 38.92
C VAL A 75 -19.44 -5.55 39.17
N ASP A 76 -18.99 -5.48 40.42
CA ASP A 76 -17.59 -5.68 40.78
C ASP A 76 -17.11 -7.10 40.45
N GLU A 77 -17.91 -8.12 40.76
CA GLU A 77 -17.62 -9.52 40.40
C GLU A 77 -17.50 -9.68 38.88
N TYR A 78 -18.40 -9.05 38.11
CA TYR A 78 -18.33 -9.07 36.65
C TYR A 78 -17.07 -8.38 36.12
N LEU A 79 -16.72 -7.19 36.65
CA LEU A 79 -15.54 -6.44 36.23
C LEU A 79 -14.24 -7.23 36.49
N LEU A 80 -14.14 -7.88 37.65
CA LEU A 80 -13.01 -8.74 37.98
C LEU A 80 -12.95 -9.97 37.07
N ALA A 81 -14.10 -10.59 36.78
CA ALA A 81 -14.17 -11.76 35.89
C ALA A 81 -13.81 -11.43 34.43
N HIS A 82 -14.01 -10.19 33.98
CA HIS A 82 -13.78 -9.76 32.59
C HIS A 82 -12.58 -8.83 32.46
N GLN A 83 -11.67 -8.80 33.43
CA GLN A 83 -10.50 -7.92 33.41
C GLN A 83 -9.67 -8.07 32.12
N GLU A 84 -9.55 -9.29 31.59
CA GLU A 84 -8.81 -9.57 30.36
C GLU A 84 -9.36 -8.81 29.15
N ASP A 85 -10.69 -8.67 29.06
CA ASP A 85 -11.34 -7.91 27.97
C ASP A 85 -10.93 -6.42 28.00
N TYR A 86 -10.80 -5.84 29.20
CA TYR A 86 -10.35 -4.44 29.34
C TYR A 86 -8.89 -4.27 28.93
N VAL A 87 -8.04 -5.24 29.28
CA VAL A 87 -6.64 -5.27 28.86
C VAL A 87 -6.56 -5.38 27.35
N GLU A 88 -7.38 -6.23 26.73
CA GLU A 88 -7.39 -6.41 25.28
C GLU A 88 -7.84 -5.14 24.54
N ILE A 89 -8.90 -4.47 25.01
CA ILE A 89 -9.33 -3.17 24.46
C ILE A 89 -8.19 -2.15 24.54
N ALA A 90 -7.52 -2.04 25.70
CA ALA A 90 -6.39 -1.11 25.87
C ALA A 90 -5.21 -1.44 24.94
N MET A 91 -4.93 -2.74 24.76
CA MET A 91 -3.92 -3.22 23.82
C MET A 91 -4.30 -2.90 22.37
N LEU A 92 -5.55 -3.12 21.96
CA LEU A 92 -6.06 -2.78 20.63
C LEU A 92 -5.93 -1.29 20.34
N ILE A 93 -6.37 -0.44 21.26
CA ILE A 93 -6.24 1.02 21.15
C ILE A 93 -4.76 1.41 20.98
N SER A 94 -3.88 0.86 21.82
CA SER A 94 -2.43 1.13 21.75
C SER A 94 -1.82 0.69 20.42
N ARG A 95 -2.15 -0.53 19.97
CA ARG A 95 -1.70 -1.10 18.70
C ARG A 95 -2.14 -0.25 17.50
N ILE A 96 -3.40 0.19 17.49
CA ILE A 96 -3.91 1.06 16.42
C ILE A 96 -3.15 2.38 16.43
N ARG A 97 -3.05 3.04 17.59
CA ARG A 97 -2.36 4.33 17.72
C ARG A 97 -0.89 4.27 17.27
N LEU A 98 -0.16 3.21 17.59
CA LEU A 98 1.23 3.03 17.17
C LEU A 98 1.40 2.83 15.66
N ARG A 99 0.35 2.38 14.95
CA ARG A 99 0.36 2.25 13.49
C ARG A 99 -0.04 3.52 12.77
N LEU A 100 -0.80 4.39 13.41
CA LEU A 100 -1.25 5.63 12.80
C LEU A 100 -0.08 6.61 12.68
N ASN A 101 0.02 7.27 11.52
CA ASN A 101 0.85 8.45 11.38
C ASN A 101 0.16 9.62 12.10
N PRO A 102 0.76 10.22 13.15
CA PRO A 102 0.15 11.31 13.88
C PRO A 102 -0.19 12.51 13.00
N ASP A 103 0.62 12.82 11.98
CA ASP A 103 0.44 14.01 11.14
C ASP A 103 -0.67 13.84 10.10
N GLU A 104 -0.99 12.59 9.73
CA GLU A 104 -2.00 12.28 8.69
C GLU A 104 -3.33 11.78 9.29
N HIS A 105 -3.28 11.14 10.47
CA HIS A 105 -4.41 10.40 11.02
C HIS A 105 -4.88 10.95 12.38
N GLU A 106 -4.78 12.26 12.58
CA GLU A 106 -5.13 12.95 13.83
C GLU A 106 -6.54 12.61 14.33
N LYS A 107 -7.54 12.61 13.44
CA LYS A 107 -8.95 12.39 13.81
C LYS A 107 -9.17 11.07 14.51
N LEU A 108 -8.73 9.97 13.91
CA LEU A 108 -8.87 8.65 14.51
C LEU A 108 -8.04 8.56 15.80
N SER A 109 -6.83 9.12 15.83
CA SER A 109 -6.01 9.16 17.05
C SER A 109 -6.73 9.87 18.21
N HIS A 110 -7.35 11.03 17.95
CA HIS A 110 -8.11 11.76 18.96
C HIS A 110 -9.35 11.01 19.44
N LEU A 111 -10.09 10.35 18.55
CA LEU A 111 -11.22 9.50 18.93
C LEU A 111 -10.79 8.40 19.88
N LEU A 112 -9.64 7.76 19.60
CA LEU A 112 -9.08 6.68 20.41
C LEU A 112 -8.57 7.16 21.78
N ILE A 113 -8.01 8.37 21.87
CA ILE A 113 -7.57 8.96 23.14
C ILE A 113 -8.77 9.28 24.03
N SER A 114 -9.87 9.75 23.44
CA SER A 114 -11.07 10.14 24.19
C SER A 114 -11.90 8.97 24.74
N MET A 115 -11.39 7.73 24.69
CA MET A 115 -12.04 6.51 25.19
C MET A 115 -11.78 6.23 26.68
N ASP A 116 -11.64 7.25 27.50
CA ASP A 116 -11.38 7.10 28.94
C ASP A 116 -12.61 6.59 29.72
N ASN A 117 -13.82 6.69 29.15
CA ASN A 117 -15.05 6.30 29.86
C ASN A 117 -15.99 5.47 28.98
N PHE A 118 -15.99 4.16 29.23
CA PHE A 118 -16.73 3.19 28.41
C PHE A 118 -18.25 3.20 28.63
N ASN A 119 -18.74 3.97 29.59
CA ASN A 119 -20.12 3.94 30.06
C ASN A 119 -20.98 5.13 29.59
N ASP A 120 -20.53 5.85 28.55
CA ASP A 120 -21.25 6.98 27.97
C ASP A 120 -22.33 6.51 26.98
N LYS A 121 -23.53 7.11 27.06
CA LYS A 121 -24.62 6.91 26.09
C LYS A 121 -24.20 7.23 24.65
N GLY A 122 -23.13 8.00 24.46
CA GLY A 122 -22.53 8.29 23.16
C GLY A 122 -21.64 7.17 22.57
N MET A 123 -21.45 6.04 23.26
CA MET A 123 -20.51 5.01 22.81
C MET A 123 -20.84 4.45 21.42
N GLY A 124 -22.10 4.14 21.13
CA GLY A 124 -22.51 3.63 19.81
C GLY A 124 -22.15 4.60 18.67
N ALA A 125 -22.39 5.90 18.85
CA ALA A 125 -22.02 6.92 17.87
C ALA A 125 -20.50 7.04 17.70
N ARG A 126 -19.73 6.88 18.79
CA ARG A 126 -18.25 6.88 18.75
C ARG A 126 -17.71 5.67 18.00
N ILE A 127 -18.25 4.48 18.23
CA ILE A 127 -17.89 3.25 17.50
C ILE A 127 -18.11 3.44 16.00
N GLU A 128 -19.26 4.00 15.61
CA GLU A 128 -19.56 4.29 14.21
C GLU A 128 -18.57 5.32 13.63
N THR A 129 -18.25 6.37 14.39
CA THR A 129 -17.27 7.38 13.96
C THR A 129 -15.87 6.76 13.79
N ILE A 130 -15.45 5.87 14.69
CA ILE A 130 -14.19 5.11 14.56
C ILE A 130 -14.19 4.27 13.28
N SER A 131 -15.30 3.58 12.99
CA SER A 131 -15.47 2.79 11.76
C SER A 131 -15.32 3.66 10.52
N VAL A 132 -16.02 4.80 10.47
CA VAL A 132 -15.99 5.73 9.33
C VAL A 132 -14.59 6.30 9.10
N GLU A 133 -13.92 6.79 10.16
CA GLU A 133 -12.57 7.35 10.04
C GLU A 133 -11.54 6.28 9.65
N ALA A 134 -11.65 5.07 10.19
CA ALA A 134 -10.79 3.95 9.79
C ALA A 134 -11.02 3.57 8.32
N GLN A 135 -12.26 3.52 7.84
CA GLN A 135 -12.56 3.25 6.43
C GLN A 135 -11.93 4.30 5.50
N GLN A 136 -11.97 5.58 5.87
CA GLN A 136 -11.34 6.65 5.10
C GLN A 136 -9.82 6.48 5.02
N ILE A 137 -9.17 6.17 6.14
CA ILE A 137 -7.71 5.91 6.18
C ILE A 137 -7.37 4.71 5.30
N LEU A 138 -8.07 3.58 5.47
CA LEU A 138 -7.84 2.36 4.69
C LEU A 138 -8.06 2.60 3.19
N LYS A 139 -9.05 3.41 2.81
CA LYS A 139 -9.33 3.76 1.43
C LYS A 139 -8.22 4.61 0.82
N THR A 140 -7.76 5.63 1.54
CA THR A 140 -6.66 6.51 1.13
C THR A 140 -5.38 5.72 0.90
N GLU A 141 -5.03 4.86 1.86
CA GLU A 141 -3.82 4.03 1.78
C GLU A 141 -3.93 2.96 0.69
N TRP A 142 -5.11 2.38 0.48
CA TRP A 142 -5.35 1.47 -0.64
C TRP A 142 -5.21 2.16 -2.00
N ASP A 143 -5.65 3.41 -2.13
CA ASP A 143 -5.46 4.18 -3.36
C ASP A 143 -3.97 4.49 -3.59
N ARG A 144 -3.19 4.75 -2.53
CA ARG A 144 -1.72 4.86 -2.62
C ARG A 144 -1.06 3.57 -3.09
N VAL A 145 -1.46 2.40 -2.55
CA VAL A 145 -0.97 1.08 -3.02
C VAL A 145 -1.23 0.89 -4.52
N LYS A 146 -2.43 1.24 -5.00
CA LYS A 146 -2.81 1.03 -6.40
C LYS A 146 -2.09 1.95 -7.38
N VAL A 147 -1.81 3.20 -6.98
CA VAL A 147 -0.98 4.10 -7.78
C VAL A 147 0.44 3.56 -7.90
N GLY A 148 0.92 2.91 -6.84
CA GLY A 148 2.26 2.35 -6.75
C GLY A 148 3.31 3.43 -6.46
N GLU A 149 4.57 2.99 -6.41
CA GLU A 149 5.67 3.87 -6.05
C GLU A 149 6.04 4.84 -7.21
N PRO A 150 6.49 6.08 -6.92
CA PRO A 150 6.88 7.04 -7.95
C PRO A 150 7.95 6.52 -8.92
N SER A 151 8.87 5.69 -8.43
CA SER A 151 9.89 4.99 -9.22
C SER A 151 9.26 4.08 -10.28
N PHE A 152 8.26 3.29 -9.89
CA PHE A 152 7.49 2.46 -10.82
C PHE A 152 6.77 3.31 -11.88
N VAL A 153 6.14 4.42 -11.47
CA VAL A 153 5.45 5.33 -12.41
C VAL A 153 6.43 5.93 -13.42
N TRP A 154 7.62 6.33 -12.97
CA TRP A 154 8.67 6.88 -13.84
C TRP A 154 9.24 5.82 -14.78
N LEU A 155 9.56 4.62 -14.25
CA LEU A 155 10.01 3.48 -15.04
C LEU A 155 9.01 3.15 -16.15
N LYS A 156 7.71 3.12 -15.83
CA LYS A 156 6.64 2.88 -16.83
C LYS A 156 6.63 3.95 -17.94
N ARG A 157 6.91 5.21 -17.62
CA ARG A 157 7.00 6.30 -18.63
C ARG A 157 8.21 6.13 -19.53
N ILE A 158 9.37 5.80 -18.96
CA ILE A 158 10.60 5.56 -19.74
C ILE A 158 10.45 4.34 -20.64
N SER A 159 9.93 3.23 -20.13
CA SER A 159 9.72 2.03 -20.94
C SER A 159 8.80 2.31 -22.12
N LYS A 160 7.75 3.12 -21.94
CA LYS A 160 6.89 3.57 -23.05
C LYS A 160 7.65 4.44 -24.05
N ALA A 161 8.39 5.45 -23.57
CA ALA A 161 9.16 6.33 -24.44
C ALA A 161 10.23 5.57 -25.24
N GLY A 162 10.94 4.65 -24.59
CA GLY A 162 11.93 3.78 -25.23
C GLY A 162 11.32 2.83 -26.26
N PHE A 163 10.13 2.28 -25.99
CA PHE A 163 9.42 1.46 -26.97
C PHE A 163 9.06 2.27 -28.23
N PHE A 164 8.51 3.49 -28.07
CA PHE A 164 8.17 4.34 -29.21
C PHE A 164 9.40 4.83 -29.98
N SER A 165 10.52 5.11 -29.30
CA SER A 165 11.75 5.51 -30.00
C SER A 165 12.33 4.37 -30.84
N VAL A 166 12.38 3.15 -30.31
CA VAL A 166 12.82 1.96 -31.06
C VAL A 166 11.91 1.69 -32.25
N LEU A 167 10.59 1.79 -32.07
CA LEU A 167 9.63 1.63 -33.16
C LEU A 167 9.86 2.68 -34.27
N ALA A 168 10.02 3.95 -33.90
CA ALA A 168 10.24 5.02 -34.86
C ALA A 168 11.54 4.86 -35.65
N ILE A 169 12.63 4.45 -34.98
CA ILE A 169 13.90 4.12 -35.63
C ILE A 169 13.71 2.95 -36.60
N GLY A 170 13.05 1.88 -36.17
CA GLY A 170 12.78 0.72 -37.02
C GLY A 170 11.99 1.07 -38.28
N VAL A 171 10.92 1.86 -38.14
CA VAL A 171 10.13 2.36 -39.29
C VAL A 171 10.97 3.23 -40.22
N GLY A 172 11.79 4.13 -39.66
CA GLY A 172 12.69 4.98 -40.46
C GLY A 172 13.72 4.19 -41.25
N VAL A 173 14.34 3.19 -40.62
CA VAL A 173 15.29 2.28 -41.29
C VAL A 173 14.61 1.50 -42.40
N CYS A 174 13.43 0.93 -42.16
CA CYS A 174 12.66 0.23 -43.20
C CYS A 174 12.30 1.16 -44.37
N ALA A 175 11.84 2.38 -44.09
CA ALA A 175 11.50 3.36 -45.12
C ALA A 175 12.72 3.74 -45.98
N ALA A 176 13.88 3.93 -45.36
CA ALA A 176 15.13 4.21 -46.07
C ALA A 176 15.52 3.06 -47.00
N VAL A 177 15.49 1.81 -46.52
CA VAL A 177 15.80 0.62 -47.32
C VAL A 177 14.85 0.47 -48.51
N VAL A 178 13.55 0.69 -48.30
CA VAL A 178 12.56 0.63 -49.39
C VAL A 178 12.78 1.73 -50.42
N SER A 179 13.10 2.95 -49.98
CA SER A 179 13.38 4.07 -50.90
C SER A 179 14.60 3.82 -51.77
N ASP A 180 15.65 3.19 -51.22
CA ASP A 180 16.87 2.84 -51.93
C ASP A 180 16.63 1.71 -52.97
N GLN A 181 15.85 0.68 -52.59
CA GLN A 181 15.45 -0.38 -53.52
C GLN A 181 14.58 0.14 -54.69
N ILE A 182 13.70 1.11 -54.43
CA ILE A 182 12.89 1.72 -55.49
C ILE A 182 13.78 2.59 -56.40
N GLY A 183 14.65 3.43 -55.86
CA GLY A 183 15.56 4.27 -56.65
C GLY A 183 16.50 3.48 -57.56
N THR A 184 16.95 2.31 -57.12
CA THR A 184 17.78 1.39 -57.92
C THR A 184 17.00 0.65 -59.02
N TYR A 185 15.67 0.51 -58.90
CA TYR A 185 14.83 -0.14 -59.91
C TYR A 185 14.48 0.78 -61.09
N TRP A 186 14.37 2.09 -60.85
CA TRP A 186 14.06 3.10 -61.90
C TRP A 186 15.30 3.63 -62.65
N SER A 187 16.51 3.26 -62.21
CA SER A 187 17.79 3.67 -62.82
C SER A 187 18.40 2.59 -63.74
N ARG A 188 17.68 1.50 -64.01
CA ARG A 188 17.99 0.48 -65.03
C ARG A 188 16.98 0.56 -66.17
#